data_AF-L7FNP9-F1
#
_entry.id   AF-L7FNP9-F1
#
_cell.length_a   1.000
_cell.length_b   1.000
_cell.length_c   1.000
_cell.angle_alpha   90.00
_cell.angle_beta   90.00
_cell.angle_gamma   90.00
#
_symmetry.space_group_name_H-M   'P 1'
#
loop_
_entity.id
_entity.type
_entity.pdbx_description
1 polymer ?
#
loop_
_entity_poly.entity_id
_entity_poly.type
_entity_poly.pdbx_seq_one_letter_code
_entity_poly.pdbx_strand_id
1 'polypeptide(L)'
;MPQIQLDPFHVMIVSKYFVSIFDYFSLQQVCKKYSTLLFKFHYNPIPLTSTTRKFFPNLETFHVYSPKDFTFPDETFYRRIIWYPTAYLNISNLTTFEYKNITISYKDLFNQPFSLYKIDSIGIGDKSANPTKFCFHSNLVTIHSSVFSNCIALTSVSFPQTLKFIDSNAFENCKLKEIVFPKSLSFLGANAFKNSKELTRVVFETYNITISNYCFFGCQNLKVVTYEGGTITPQMFGLPFSEIPKGFVGYRIFSQCNNLSEVTLPDFITSINDCAFDNCSNLKSICLPECLKVISNNAFSNCKNLQIIKTTKNSSIDDVVLFPSHLNVINTSAFYNCNFRKMEFGNKIKVIGEDAFSLNTNLEELVFNIKREGANK
;
A
#
# COMPACT_ATOMS: atom_id res chain seq x y z
N MET A 1 -44.62 47.55 -16.11
CA MET A 1 -43.53 46.58 -15.91
C MET A 1 -42.90 46.85 -14.55
N PRO A 2 -42.64 45.84 -13.70
CA PRO A 2 -41.96 46.07 -12.43
C PRO A 2 -40.54 46.57 -12.73
N GLN A 3 -40.19 47.74 -12.22
CA GLN A 3 -38.83 48.27 -12.31
C GLN A 3 -37.91 47.33 -11.53
N ILE A 4 -37.03 46.60 -12.22
CA ILE A 4 -35.99 45.80 -11.58
C ILE A 4 -35.05 46.77 -10.87
N GLN A 5 -35.20 46.89 -9.55
CA GLN A 5 -34.30 47.70 -8.74
C GLN A 5 -33.10 46.86 -8.32
N LEU A 6 -31.90 47.25 -8.73
CA LEU A 6 -30.66 46.64 -8.25
C LEU A 6 -30.57 46.81 -6.72
N ASP A 7 -30.49 45.70 -6.00
CA ASP A 7 -30.26 45.69 -4.56
C ASP A 7 -28.73 45.60 -4.26
N PRO A 8 -28.31 45.76 -3.00
CA PRO A 8 -26.89 45.66 -2.65
C PRO A 8 -26.23 44.33 -3.00
N PHE A 9 -26.97 43.21 -3.04
CA PHE A 9 -26.41 41.90 -3.40
C PHE A 9 -26.12 41.80 -4.90
N HIS A 10 -27.03 42.32 -5.75
CA HIS A 10 -26.78 42.42 -7.19
C HIS A 10 -25.54 43.27 -7.47
N VAL A 11 -25.37 44.36 -6.71
CA VAL A 11 -24.22 45.25 -6.84
C VAL A 11 -22.92 44.60 -6.35
N MET A 12 -22.95 43.73 -5.35
CA MET A 12 -21.76 42.93 -4.98
C MET A 12 -21.27 42.07 -6.15
N ILE A 13 -22.18 41.49 -6.94
CA ILE A 13 -21.83 40.69 -8.12
C ILE A 13 -21.18 41.57 -9.19
N VAL A 14 -21.78 42.73 -9.50
CA VAL A 14 -21.26 43.67 -10.50
C VAL A 14 -19.92 44.26 -10.07
N SER A 15 -19.73 44.50 -8.77
CA SER A 15 -18.49 45.09 -8.25
C SER A 15 -17.24 44.23 -8.45
N LYS A 16 -17.38 42.96 -8.87
CA LYS A 16 -16.23 42.13 -9.29
C LYS A 16 -15.48 42.70 -10.49
N TYR A 17 -16.11 43.59 -11.25
CA TYR A 17 -15.49 44.30 -12.38
C TYR A 17 -14.84 45.62 -11.98
N PHE A 18 -14.90 46.00 -10.69
CA PHE A 18 -14.22 47.20 -10.20
C PHE A 18 -12.72 46.93 -10.06
N VAL A 19 -11.92 47.95 -10.34
CA VAL A 19 -10.46 47.84 -10.42
C VAL A 19 -9.82 48.40 -9.16
N SER A 20 -10.44 49.41 -8.55
CA SER A 20 -9.87 50.10 -7.39
C SER A 20 -10.93 50.39 -6.32
N ILE A 21 -10.45 50.74 -5.13
CA ILE A 21 -11.31 51.16 -4.02
C ILE A 21 -12.15 52.42 -4.37
N PHE A 22 -11.66 53.26 -5.29
CA PHE A 22 -12.34 54.48 -5.72
C PHE A 22 -13.64 54.19 -6.49
N ASP A 23 -13.73 53.04 -7.16
CA ASP A 23 -14.96 52.63 -7.85
C ASP A 23 -16.09 52.38 -6.84
N TYR A 24 -15.75 51.76 -5.70
CA TYR A 24 -16.68 51.54 -4.60
C TYR A 24 -17.12 52.86 -3.94
N PHE A 25 -16.20 53.79 -3.73
CA PHE A 25 -16.54 55.10 -3.17
C PHE A 25 -17.40 55.93 -4.12
N SER A 26 -17.10 55.92 -5.42
CA SER A 26 -17.89 56.60 -6.44
C SER A 26 -19.34 56.10 -6.43
N LEU A 27 -19.51 54.78 -6.34
CA LEU A 27 -20.83 54.15 -6.23
C LEU A 27 -21.59 54.57 -4.95
N GLN A 28 -20.89 54.66 -3.81
CA GLN A 28 -21.48 55.10 -2.53
C GLN A 28 -21.89 56.57 -2.54
N GLN A 29 -21.11 57.43 -3.20
CA GLN A 29 -21.42 58.85 -3.34
C GLN A 29 -22.65 59.10 -4.22
N VAL A 30 -22.78 58.34 -5.31
CA VAL A 30 -23.92 58.48 -6.24
C VAL A 30 -25.22 57.96 -5.65
N CYS A 31 -25.19 56.91 -4.81
CA CYS A 31 -26.39 56.32 -4.24
C CYS A 31 -26.24 55.90 -2.77
N LYS A 32 -26.93 56.60 -1.87
CA LYS A 32 -26.96 56.30 -0.42
C LYS A 32 -27.39 54.86 -0.09
N LYS A 33 -28.16 54.21 -0.98
CA LYS A 33 -28.58 52.79 -0.87
C LYS A 33 -27.39 51.83 -0.70
N TYR A 34 -26.22 52.18 -1.22
CA TYR A 34 -25.02 51.34 -1.18
C TYR A 34 -23.98 51.78 -0.13
N SER A 35 -24.34 52.72 0.75
CA SER A 35 -23.45 53.22 1.81
C SER A 35 -22.88 52.11 2.72
N THR A 36 -23.59 51.00 2.88
CA THR A 36 -23.15 49.84 3.69
C THR A 36 -22.54 48.70 2.86
N LEU A 37 -22.34 48.89 1.55
CA LEU A 37 -21.88 47.83 0.64
C LEU A 37 -20.56 47.18 1.08
N LEU A 38 -19.57 47.97 1.50
CA LEU A 38 -18.25 47.46 1.88
C LEU A 38 -18.29 46.56 3.12
N PHE A 39 -19.25 46.75 4.03
CA PHE A 39 -19.46 45.90 5.20
C PHE A 39 -20.01 44.51 4.84
N LYS A 40 -20.56 44.33 3.64
CA LYS A 40 -21.16 43.06 3.20
C LYS A 40 -20.12 42.07 2.65
N PHE A 41 -18.88 42.50 2.45
CA PHE A 41 -17.82 41.65 1.93
C PHE A 41 -17.12 40.89 3.05
N HIS A 42 -17.14 39.56 2.95
CA HIS A 42 -16.36 38.64 3.79
C HIS A 42 -15.05 38.19 3.11
N TYR A 43 -14.79 38.68 1.90
CA TYR A 43 -13.55 38.52 1.16
C TYR A 43 -13.18 39.81 0.44
N ASN A 44 -11.89 40.03 0.15
CA ASN A 44 -11.49 41.23 -0.60
C ASN A 44 -11.83 41.06 -2.08
N PRO A 45 -12.63 41.95 -2.68
CA PRO A 45 -13.01 41.85 -4.09
C PRO A 45 -11.94 42.41 -5.05
N ILE A 46 -10.96 43.15 -4.50
CA ILE A 46 -9.82 43.74 -5.20
C ILE A 46 -8.54 43.54 -4.36
N PRO A 47 -7.34 43.68 -4.94
CA PRO A 47 -6.09 43.73 -4.18
C PRO A 47 -6.10 44.85 -3.14
N LEU A 48 -5.63 44.55 -1.92
CA LEU A 48 -5.62 45.50 -0.80
C LEU A 48 -4.20 45.91 -0.39
N THR A 49 -4.10 47.10 0.15
CA THR A 49 -2.89 47.62 0.81
C THR A 49 -3.18 47.85 2.30
N SER A 50 -2.14 48.13 3.09
CA SER A 50 -2.30 48.45 4.51
C SER A 50 -3.28 49.60 4.77
N THR A 51 -3.39 50.51 3.80
CA THR A 51 -4.28 51.66 3.89
C THR A 51 -5.71 51.33 3.46
N THR A 52 -5.90 50.54 2.41
CA THR A 52 -7.25 50.27 1.86
C THR A 52 -7.99 49.16 2.59
N ARG A 53 -7.28 48.30 3.31
CA ARG A 53 -7.86 47.19 4.08
C ARG A 53 -8.92 47.63 5.09
N LYS A 54 -8.68 48.74 5.79
CA LYS A 54 -9.58 49.26 6.84
C LYS A 54 -11.01 49.53 6.35
N PHE A 55 -11.21 49.66 5.04
CA PHE A 55 -12.52 49.88 4.43
C PHE A 55 -13.36 48.62 4.30
N PHE A 56 -12.78 47.43 4.49
CA PHE A 56 -13.47 46.14 4.50
C PHE A 56 -13.38 45.53 5.92
N PRO A 57 -14.28 45.92 6.83
CA PRO A 57 -14.14 45.57 8.25
C PRO A 57 -14.51 44.11 8.58
N ASN A 58 -15.28 43.44 7.71
CA ASN A 58 -15.80 42.09 7.95
C ASN A 58 -15.05 41.01 7.14
N LEU A 59 -13.79 41.26 6.76
CA LEU A 59 -12.99 40.30 5.99
C LEU A 59 -12.69 39.05 6.82
N GLU A 60 -13.11 37.89 6.30
CA GLU A 60 -12.80 36.57 6.85
C GLU A 60 -11.83 35.79 5.95
N THR A 61 -11.87 36.06 4.64
CA THR A 61 -11.03 35.42 3.63
C THR A 61 -10.20 36.47 2.89
N PHE A 62 -8.90 36.25 2.77
CA PHE A 62 -8.01 37.11 1.97
C PHE A 62 -7.62 36.41 0.65
N HIS A 63 -8.13 36.93 -0.46
CA HIS A 63 -7.76 36.55 -1.82
C HIS A 63 -6.48 37.27 -2.27
N VAL A 64 -5.50 36.47 -2.67
CA VAL A 64 -4.26 36.93 -3.30
C VAL A 64 -4.43 36.79 -4.82
N TYR A 65 -4.38 37.91 -5.54
CA TYR A 65 -4.54 37.96 -6.99
C TYR A 65 -3.19 37.87 -7.71
N SER A 66 -2.11 38.27 -7.05
CA SER A 66 -0.74 38.24 -7.56
C SER A 66 0.28 37.91 -6.46
N PRO A 67 1.42 37.24 -6.77
CA PRO A 67 2.51 37.04 -5.81
C PRO A 67 3.11 38.32 -5.22
N LYS A 68 2.82 39.48 -5.82
CA LYS A 68 3.28 40.80 -5.34
C LYS A 68 2.28 41.49 -4.40
N ASP A 69 1.10 40.92 -4.19
CA ASP A 69 0.09 41.52 -3.31
C ASP A 69 0.57 41.50 -1.85
N PHE A 70 0.24 42.55 -1.10
CA PHE A 70 0.65 42.67 0.30
C PHE A 70 -0.01 41.60 1.16
N THR A 71 0.80 40.84 1.90
CA THR A 71 0.32 39.96 2.98
C THR A 71 0.33 40.72 4.29
N PHE A 72 -0.79 40.75 5.01
CA PHE A 72 -0.89 41.44 6.28
C PHE A 72 -0.35 40.55 7.41
N PRO A 73 0.72 40.95 8.12
CA PRO A 73 1.36 40.15 9.15
C PRO A 73 0.72 40.30 10.54
N ASP A 74 -0.35 41.10 10.66
CA ASP A 74 -1.09 41.24 11.91
C ASP A 74 -1.95 40.01 12.16
N GLU A 75 -2.03 39.56 13.43
CA GLU A 75 -2.65 38.31 13.91
C GLU A 75 -4.13 38.12 13.53
N THR A 76 -4.72 39.09 12.86
CA THR A 76 -6.05 39.10 12.25
C THR A 76 -6.26 38.10 11.11
N PHE A 77 -5.20 37.56 10.49
CA PHE A 77 -5.32 36.49 9.50
C PHE A 77 -4.52 35.27 9.92
N TYR A 78 -5.17 34.11 9.91
CA TYR A 78 -4.50 32.84 10.18
C TYR A 78 -3.65 32.42 8.99
N ARG A 79 -2.37 32.14 9.24
CA ARG A 79 -1.48 31.39 8.34
C ARG A 79 -2.17 30.09 7.91
N ARG A 80 -2.51 29.94 6.63
CA ARG A 80 -3.01 28.65 6.11
C ARG A 80 -1.85 27.69 5.90
N ILE A 81 -1.84 26.63 6.70
CA ILE A 81 -1.06 25.42 6.43
C ILE A 81 -1.80 24.66 5.33
N ILE A 82 -1.24 24.64 4.13
CA ILE A 82 -1.84 23.92 3.00
C ILE A 82 -1.23 22.52 2.97
N TRP A 83 -2.09 21.49 3.08
CA TRP A 83 -1.69 20.09 3.07
C TRP A 83 -1.86 19.51 1.67
N TYR A 84 -0.76 19.37 0.93
CA TYR A 84 -0.75 18.65 -0.35
C TYR A 84 0.65 18.11 -0.64
N PRO A 85 0.77 16.98 -1.37
CA PRO A 85 2.06 16.45 -1.77
C PRO A 85 2.77 17.42 -2.74
N THR A 86 4.04 17.74 -2.50
CA THR A 86 4.88 18.56 -3.40
C THR A 86 6.29 17.99 -3.51
N ALA A 87 6.90 18.04 -4.70
CA ALA A 87 8.25 17.54 -4.94
C ALA A 87 9.32 18.46 -4.32
N TYR A 88 10.42 17.89 -3.82
CA TYR A 88 11.47 18.62 -3.09
C TYR A 88 12.13 19.74 -3.92
N LEU A 89 12.50 19.50 -5.17
CA LEU A 89 13.06 20.54 -6.05
C LEU A 89 12.09 21.70 -6.28
N ASN A 90 10.78 21.45 -6.28
CA ASN A 90 9.79 22.51 -6.49
C ASN A 90 9.71 23.49 -5.31
N ILE A 91 10.14 23.09 -4.12
CA ILE A 91 10.11 23.94 -2.90
C ILE A 91 11.48 24.49 -2.51
N SER A 92 12.59 23.96 -3.05
CA SER A 92 13.94 24.42 -2.72
C SER A 92 14.16 25.94 -2.94
N ASN A 93 13.34 26.57 -3.78
CA ASN A 93 13.38 28.00 -4.09
C ASN A 93 12.25 28.83 -3.42
N LEU A 94 11.39 28.23 -2.59
CA LEU A 94 10.21 28.90 -2.01
C LEU A 94 10.34 28.96 -0.47
N THR A 95 10.59 30.17 0.06
CA THR A 95 10.85 30.38 1.50
C THR A 95 9.63 30.80 2.32
N THR A 96 8.48 31.02 1.68
CA THR A 96 7.32 31.68 2.30
C THR A 96 6.22 30.74 2.81
N PHE A 97 6.33 29.43 2.57
CA PHE A 97 5.29 28.46 2.93
C PHE A 97 5.82 27.36 3.85
N GLU A 98 4.97 26.87 4.76
CA GLU A 98 5.23 25.65 5.55
C GLU A 98 4.61 24.46 4.83
N TYR A 99 5.44 23.51 4.40
CA TYR A 99 5.00 22.27 3.75
C TYR A 99 5.23 21.10 4.71
N LYS A 100 4.19 20.31 4.96
CA LYS A 100 4.27 19.16 5.87
C LYS A 100 4.51 17.82 5.17
N ASN A 101 4.07 17.67 3.91
CA ASN A 101 4.12 16.42 3.15
C ASN A 101 4.99 16.60 1.89
N ILE A 102 6.31 16.57 2.06
CA ILE A 102 7.26 16.74 0.95
C ILE A 102 7.57 15.36 0.35
N THR A 103 7.55 15.28 -0.97
CA THR A 103 7.86 14.06 -1.72
C THR A 103 9.22 14.18 -2.41
N ILE A 104 10.02 13.11 -2.36
CA ILE A 104 11.24 13.02 -3.19
C ILE A 104 10.82 12.46 -4.55
N SER A 105 10.93 13.29 -5.58
CA SER A 105 10.93 12.87 -6.97
C SER A 105 12.31 12.32 -7.36
N TYR A 106 12.38 11.59 -8.46
CA TYR A 106 13.65 11.07 -8.95
C TYR A 106 14.72 12.14 -9.21
N LYS A 107 14.32 13.35 -9.66
CA LYS A 107 15.25 14.47 -9.86
C LYS A 107 15.91 14.94 -8.56
N ASP A 108 15.21 14.74 -7.44
CA ASP A 108 15.70 15.13 -6.11
C ASP A 108 16.84 14.20 -5.65
N LEU A 109 16.85 12.94 -6.11
CA LEU A 109 17.82 11.91 -5.70
C LEU A 109 19.29 12.23 -6.03
N PHE A 110 19.56 13.23 -6.88
CA PHE A 110 20.90 13.57 -7.36
C PHE A 110 21.56 14.76 -6.65
N ASN A 111 20.83 15.51 -5.81
CA ASN A 111 21.33 16.75 -5.22
C ASN A 111 21.23 16.76 -3.68
N GLN A 112 22.38 16.51 -3.02
CA GLN A 112 22.73 16.87 -1.62
C GLN A 112 21.92 16.19 -0.49
N PRO A 113 22.46 16.12 0.76
CA PRO A 113 21.82 15.40 1.86
C PRO A 113 20.58 16.14 2.35
N PHE A 114 19.44 15.45 2.34
CA PHE A 114 18.14 15.97 2.77
C PHE A 114 18.04 16.10 4.29
N SER A 115 18.72 17.08 4.89
CA SER A 115 18.78 17.23 6.35
C SER A 115 17.85 18.30 6.94
N LEU A 116 17.01 18.96 6.12
CA LEU A 116 16.24 20.15 6.54
C LEU A 116 14.72 20.00 6.52
N TYR A 117 14.17 18.91 5.97
CA TYR A 117 12.73 18.81 5.71
C TYR A 117 12.14 17.44 6.02
N LYS A 118 10.89 17.44 6.51
CA LYS A 118 10.12 16.23 6.78
C LYS A 118 9.63 15.64 5.44
N ILE A 119 10.34 14.62 4.96
CA ILE A 119 9.97 13.87 3.76
C ILE A 119 9.06 12.71 4.15
N ASP A 120 7.85 12.71 3.61
CA ASP A 120 6.81 11.73 3.95
C ASP A 120 6.61 10.66 2.85
N SER A 121 6.95 10.94 1.58
CA SER A 121 6.88 9.95 0.49
C SER A 121 7.91 10.11 -0.67
N ILE A 122 8.03 9.11 -1.55
CA ILE A 122 8.93 9.12 -2.75
C ILE A 122 8.13 8.69 -3.99
N GLY A 123 8.31 9.37 -5.15
CA GLY A 123 7.53 9.20 -6.39
C GLY A 123 8.36 9.01 -7.69
N ILE A 124 7.70 8.68 -8.80
CA ILE A 124 8.31 8.22 -10.08
C ILE A 124 8.99 9.35 -10.87
N GLY A 125 10.17 9.07 -11.43
CA GLY A 125 10.83 9.81 -12.52
C GLY A 125 11.96 8.99 -13.16
N ASP A 126 12.33 9.36 -14.39
CA ASP A 126 13.15 8.70 -15.43
C ASP A 126 14.11 7.52 -15.07
N LYS A 127 14.10 6.47 -15.90
CA LYS A 127 14.73 5.14 -15.72
C LYS A 127 16.26 5.10 -15.88
N SER A 128 16.93 6.24 -15.85
CA SER A 128 18.28 6.39 -16.42
C SER A 128 19.44 6.30 -15.42
N ALA A 129 19.19 6.18 -14.11
CA ALA A 129 20.22 5.97 -13.10
C ALA A 129 19.92 4.77 -12.20
N ASN A 130 21.02 4.10 -11.85
CA ASN A 130 21.05 2.76 -11.32
C ASN A 130 21.83 2.80 -9.99
N PRO A 131 21.23 3.34 -8.91
CA PRO A 131 21.91 3.42 -7.62
C PRO A 131 22.14 2.02 -7.07
N THR A 132 23.33 1.75 -6.54
CA THR A 132 23.68 0.44 -5.97
C THR A 132 23.16 0.26 -4.55
N LYS A 133 23.07 1.36 -3.79
CA LYS A 133 22.54 1.44 -2.42
C LYS A 133 21.67 2.69 -2.28
N PHE A 134 20.57 2.58 -1.52
CA PHE A 134 19.69 3.70 -1.23
C PHE A 134 19.36 3.78 0.27
N CYS A 135 19.49 4.97 0.85
CA CYS A 135 19.15 5.24 2.26
C CYS A 135 17.95 6.18 2.32
N PHE A 136 16.86 5.71 2.92
CA PHE A 136 15.66 6.52 3.10
C PHE A 136 15.80 7.52 4.26
N HIS A 137 15.12 8.65 4.16
CA HIS A 137 14.95 9.58 5.28
C HIS A 137 14.18 8.89 6.42
N SER A 138 14.54 9.17 7.68
CA SER A 138 14.01 8.47 8.86
C SER A 138 12.50 8.65 9.10
N ASN A 139 11.88 9.65 8.46
CA ASN A 139 10.46 9.97 8.60
C ASN A 139 9.59 9.44 7.45
N LEU A 140 10.19 8.75 6.47
CA LEU A 140 9.47 8.26 5.30
C LEU A 140 8.32 7.33 5.70
N VAL A 141 7.12 7.61 5.23
CA VAL A 141 5.90 6.83 5.55
C VAL A 141 5.47 5.95 4.37
N THR A 142 5.64 6.43 3.14
CA THR A 142 5.13 5.74 1.94
C THR A 142 6.15 5.72 0.80
N ILE A 143 6.34 4.56 0.18
CA ILE A 143 7.04 4.41 -1.09
C ILE A 143 5.99 4.18 -2.17
N HIS A 144 5.86 5.11 -3.11
CA HIS A 144 4.81 5.04 -4.11
C HIS A 144 5.09 4.02 -5.22
N SER A 145 4.06 3.80 -6.04
CA SER A 145 4.08 2.80 -7.09
C SER A 145 5.27 3.01 -8.03
N SER A 146 5.91 1.93 -8.44
CA SER A 146 6.96 1.90 -9.47
C SER A 146 8.21 2.79 -9.24
N VAL A 147 8.43 3.33 -8.04
CA VAL A 147 9.54 4.28 -7.77
C VAL A 147 10.92 3.71 -8.11
N PHE A 148 11.19 2.46 -7.72
CA PHE A 148 12.43 1.74 -8.01
C PHE A 148 12.21 0.60 -9.02
N SER A 149 11.12 0.62 -9.78
CA SER A 149 10.86 -0.42 -10.79
C SER A 149 11.98 -0.44 -11.82
N ASN A 150 12.56 -1.62 -12.06
CA ASN A 150 13.70 -1.87 -12.95
C ASN A 150 15.02 -1.22 -12.49
N CYS A 151 15.17 -0.87 -11.21
CA CYS A 151 16.47 -0.48 -10.64
C CYS A 151 17.38 -1.72 -10.49
N ILE A 152 17.89 -2.22 -11.61
CA ILE A 152 18.68 -3.45 -11.68
C ILE A 152 20.03 -3.37 -10.97
N ALA A 153 20.52 -2.18 -10.67
CA ALA A 153 21.74 -2.00 -9.87
C ALA A 153 21.47 -1.97 -8.37
N LEU A 154 20.22 -1.77 -7.93
CA LEU A 154 19.87 -1.63 -6.52
C LEU A 154 19.96 -3.00 -5.83
N THR A 155 20.97 -3.14 -4.96
CA THR A 155 21.30 -4.44 -4.33
C THR A 155 20.95 -4.50 -2.85
N SER A 156 20.84 -3.35 -2.19
CA SER A 156 20.48 -3.27 -0.77
C SER A 156 19.68 -2.00 -0.48
N VAL A 157 18.72 -2.14 0.41
CA VAL A 157 17.85 -1.06 0.89
C VAL A 157 17.69 -1.21 2.40
N SER A 158 17.76 -0.11 3.13
CA SER A 158 17.44 -0.05 4.56
C SER A 158 16.16 0.76 4.77
N PHE A 159 15.08 0.09 5.18
CA PHE A 159 13.79 0.73 5.42
C PHE A 159 13.73 1.44 6.78
N PRO A 160 13.17 2.66 6.87
CA PRO A 160 13.02 3.37 8.13
C PRO A 160 11.85 2.81 8.95
N GLN A 161 11.94 2.89 10.28
CA GLN A 161 10.93 2.37 11.22
C GLN A 161 9.59 3.14 11.20
N THR A 162 9.47 4.19 10.38
CA THR A 162 8.23 4.92 10.13
C THR A 162 7.48 4.45 8.89
N LEU A 163 8.09 3.59 8.06
CA LEU A 163 7.53 3.16 6.78
C LEU A 163 6.29 2.30 7.00
N LYS A 164 5.16 2.71 6.43
CA LYS A 164 3.87 2.04 6.57
C LYS A 164 3.37 1.40 5.28
N PHE A 165 3.72 1.98 4.13
CA PHE A 165 3.17 1.59 2.84
C PHE A 165 4.27 1.47 1.78
N ILE A 166 4.28 0.34 1.06
CA ILE A 166 5.03 0.18 -0.18
C ILE A 166 3.99 -0.16 -1.25
N ASP A 167 3.81 0.72 -2.22
CA ASP A 167 2.79 0.58 -3.25
C ASP A 167 3.21 -0.38 -4.37
N SER A 168 2.31 -0.58 -5.34
CA SER A 168 2.45 -1.58 -6.39
C SER A 168 3.67 -1.35 -7.29
N ASN A 169 4.35 -2.42 -7.66
CA ASN A 169 5.55 -2.43 -8.51
C ASN A 169 6.75 -1.61 -7.98
N ALA A 170 6.72 -1.13 -6.72
CA ALA A 170 7.71 -0.19 -6.18
C ALA A 170 9.17 -0.64 -6.37
N PHE A 171 9.44 -1.94 -6.28
CA PHE A 171 10.76 -2.57 -6.45
C PHE A 171 10.73 -3.73 -7.48
N GLU A 172 9.80 -3.69 -8.45
CA GLU A 172 9.74 -4.73 -9.49
C GLU A 172 11.08 -4.80 -10.26
N ASN A 173 11.57 -6.00 -10.57
CA ASN A 173 12.82 -6.27 -11.28
C ASN A 173 14.09 -5.69 -10.61
N CYS A 174 14.06 -5.37 -9.31
CA CYS A 174 15.26 -4.97 -8.56
C CYS A 174 16.18 -6.15 -8.27
N LYS A 175 17.46 -5.89 -7.99
CA LYS A 175 18.46 -6.92 -7.60
C LYS A 175 18.75 -6.94 -6.09
N LEU A 176 17.74 -6.62 -5.28
CA LEU A 176 17.84 -6.66 -3.82
C LEU A 176 18.22 -8.05 -3.36
N LYS A 177 19.20 -8.17 -2.46
CA LYS A 177 19.66 -9.47 -1.92
C LYS A 177 18.86 -9.91 -0.70
N GLU A 178 18.65 -9.00 0.23
CA GLU A 178 17.91 -9.25 1.46
C GLU A 178 17.04 -8.05 1.80
N ILE A 179 15.91 -8.33 2.44
CA ILE A 179 14.97 -7.32 2.90
C ILE A 179 14.57 -7.61 4.34
N VAL A 180 14.69 -6.59 5.19
CA VAL A 180 14.10 -6.57 6.53
C VAL A 180 13.06 -5.46 6.55
N PHE A 181 11.79 -5.85 6.68
CA PHE A 181 10.69 -4.90 6.76
C PHE A 181 10.45 -4.46 8.20
N PRO A 182 10.28 -3.14 8.43
CA PRO A 182 10.13 -2.59 9.78
C PRO A 182 8.78 -2.95 10.40
N LYS A 183 8.71 -2.87 11.73
CA LYS A 183 7.49 -3.17 12.53
C LYS A 183 6.27 -2.33 12.14
N SER A 184 6.51 -1.13 11.62
CA SER A 184 5.45 -0.18 11.21
C SER A 184 4.78 -0.55 9.88
N LEU A 185 5.36 -1.46 9.09
CA LEU A 185 4.87 -1.75 7.76
C LEU A 185 3.50 -2.45 7.83
N SER A 186 2.54 -1.91 7.08
CA SER A 186 1.15 -2.38 7.07
C SER A 186 0.67 -2.83 5.69
N PHE A 187 1.38 -2.46 4.63
CA PHE A 187 0.95 -2.73 3.26
C PHE A 187 2.10 -2.92 2.27
N LEU A 188 2.01 -3.98 1.48
CA LEU A 188 2.77 -4.24 0.26
C LEU A 188 1.82 -4.35 -0.94
N GLY A 189 2.04 -3.50 -1.93
CA GLY A 189 1.27 -3.43 -3.16
C GLY A 189 1.52 -4.59 -4.12
N ALA A 190 0.68 -4.66 -5.15
CA ALA A 190 0.75 -5.74 -6.12
C ALA A 190 2.09 -5.68 -6.89
N ASN A 191 2.70 -6.84 -7.12
CA ASN A 191 4.00 -6.95 -7.79
C ASN A 191 5.16 -6.14 -7.14
N ALA A 192 5.02 -5.68 -5.88
CA ALA A 192 5.98 -4.75 -5.28
C ALA A 192 7.45 -5.21 -5.37
N PHE A 193 7.72 -6.51 -5.29
CA PHE A 193 9.05 -7.12 -5.42
C PHE A 193 9.11 -8.18 -6.52
N LYS A 194 8.16 -8.15 -7.47
CA LYS A 194 8.10 -9.14 -8.56
C LYS A 194 9.43 -9.20 -9.31
N ASN A 195 9.85 -10.41 -9.66
CA ASN A 195 11.08 -10.71 -10.39
C ASN A 195 12.35 -10.14 -9.71
N SER A 196 12.35 -9.96 -8.38
CA SER A 196 13.57 -9.65 -7.64
C SER A 196 14.46 -10.89 -7.53
N LYS A 197 15.09 -11.28 -8.64
CA LYS A 197 15.73 -12.59 -8.80
C LYS A 197 16.93 -12.83 -7.89
N GLU A 198 17.55 -11.79 -7.36
CA GLU A 198 18.67 -11.88 -6.41
C GLU A 198 18.23 -11.97 -4.95
N LEU A 199 16.92 -11.81 -4.68
CA LEU A 199 16.40 -11.78 -3.31
C LEU A 199 16.45 -13.18 -2.71
N THR A 200 17.25 -13.36 -1.67
CA THR A 200 17.45 -14.65 -0.99
C THR A 200 16.69 -14.78 0.32
N ARG A 201 16.48 -13.66 1.02
CA ARG A 201 15.85 -13.63 2.35
C ARG A 201 14.93 -12.44 2.50
N VAL A 202 13.74 -12.69 3.03
CA VAL A 202 12.78 -11.66 3.44
C VAL A 202 12.41 -11.89 4.90
N VAL A 203 12.50 -10.81 5.68
CA VAL A 203 12.11 -10.79 7.09
C VAL A 203 11.02 -9.75 7.29
N PHE A 204 9.96 -10.16 7.96
CA PHE A 204 8.94 -9.24 8.46
C PHE A 204 9.08 -9.11 9.98
N GLU A 205 9.29 -7.88 10.47
CA GLU A 205 9.23 -7.57 11.90
C GLU A 205 7.81 -7.15 12.35
N THR A 206 6.83 -7.22 11.45
CA THR A 206 5.44 -6.83 11.65
C THR A 206 4.51 -8.02 11.61
N TYR A 207 3.40 -7.90 12.33
CA TYR A 207 2.34 -8.91 12.46
C TYR A 207 1.18 -8.55 11.50
N ASN A 208 0.78 -7.28 11.46
CA ASN A 208 -0.41 -6.84 10.71
C ASN A 208 -0.01 -6.26 9.34
N ILE A 209 0.37 -7.12 8.41
CA ILE A 209 0.77 -6.69 7.06
C ILE A 209 -0.12 -7.27 5.97
N THR A 210 -0.67 -6.36 5.17
CA THR A 210 -1.33 -6.70 3.92
C THR A 210 -0.31 -6.92 2.83
N ILE A 211 -0.29 -8.11 2.21
CA ILE A 211 0.53 -8.39 1.04
C ILE A 211 -0.38 -8.68 -0.16
N SER A 212 -0.27 -7.83 -1.18
CA SER A 212 -1.08 -7.93 -2.39
C SER A 212 -0.59 -9.04 -3.34
N ASN A 213 -1.42 -9.35 -4.33
CA ASN A 213 -1.15 -10.37 -5.34
C ASN A 213 0.19 -10.16 -6.05
N TYR A 214 0.84 -11.26 -6.44
CA TYR A 214 2.12 -11.26 -7.16
C TYR A 214 3.31 -10.56 -6.47
N CYS A 215 3.19 -10.16 -5.20
CA CYS A 215 4.20 -9.32 -4.54
C CYS A 215 5.64 -9.86 -4.68
N PHE A 216 5.85 -11.17 -4.52
CA PHE A 216 7.14 -11.83 -4.67
C PHE A 216 7.19 -12.81 -5.86
N PHE A 217 6.29 -12.66 -6.84
CA PHE A 217 6.24 -13.53 -8.02
C PHE A 217 7.60 -13.56 -8.72
N GLY A 218 8.12 -14.75 -9.04
CA GLY A 218 9.38 -14.90 -9.78
C GLY A 218 10.65 -14.51 -9.01
N CYS A 219 10.60 -14.43 -7.67
CA CYS A 219 11.81 -14.30 -6.84
C CYS A 219 12.56 -15.63 -6.76
N GLN A 220 13.20 -16.03 -7.87
CA GLN A 220 13.73 -17.37 -8.09
C GLN A 220 14.77 -17.84 -7.06
N ASN A 221 15.55 -16.91 -6.48
CA ASN A 221 16.54 -17.22 -5.44
C ASN A 221 16.03 -17.07 -4.01
N LEU A 222 14.76 -16.73 -3.80
CA LEU A 222 14.20 -16.57 -2.46
C LEU A 222 14.21 -17.93 -1.76
N LYS A 223 14.98 -18.06 -0.68
CA LYS A 223 15.16 -19.33 0.05
C LYS A 223 14.26 -19.43 1.27
N VAL A 224 14.14 -18.31 1.99
CA VAL A 224 13.48 -18.23 3.30
C VAL A 224 12.69 -16.94 3.41
N VAL A 225 11.47 -17.07 3.91
CA VAL A 225 10.63 -15.95 4.36
C VAL A 225 10.33 -16.15 5.84
N THR A 226 10.85 -15.28 6.70
CA THR A 226 10.63 -15.34 8.16
C THR A 226 9.79 -14.18 8.66
N TYR A 227 9.10 -14.44 9.78
CA TYR A 227 8.35 -13.46 10.54
C TYR A 227 8.94 -13.46 11.97
N GLU A 228 9.72 -12.45 12.33
CA GLU A 228 10.36 -12.36 13.67
C GLU A 228 9.39 -11.84 14.76
N GLY A 229 8.10 -11.96 14.47
CA GLY A 229 6.95 -11.69 15.31
C GLY A 229 5.69 -12.18 14.58
N GLY A 230 4.91 -13.06 15.21
CA GLY A 230 3.80 -13.83 14.62
C GLY A 230 2.86 -13.18 13.58
N THR A 231 2.17 -14.05 12.83
CA THR A 231 0.82 -13.89 12.23
C THR A 231 0.46 -12.69 11.29
N ILE A 232 0.55 -12.86 9.94
CA ILE A 232 0.20 -11.99 8.76
C ILE A 232 -1.29 -11.89 8.41
N THR A 233 -1.88 -10.68 8.34
CA THR A 233 -3.23 -10.42 7.79
C THR A 233 -3.20 -9.79 6.38
N PRO A 234 -3.60 -10.48 5.29
CA PRO A 234 -3.70 -9.85 3.96
C PRO A 234 -5.10 -9.50 3.47
N GLN A 235 -5.13 -8.55 2.53
CA GLN A 235 -6.28 -7.83 1.97
C GLN A 235 -6.22 -7.87 0.43
N MET A 236 -7.39 -7.85 -0.25
CA MET A 236 -7.50 -7.80 -1.71
C MET A 236 -8.10 -6.45 -2.16
N PHE A 237 -7.68 -5.98 -3.34
CA PHE A 237 -8.12 -4.73 -3.99
C PHE A 237 -9.59 -4.83 -4.44
N GLY A 238 -10.40 -3.79 -4.20
CA GLY A 238 -11.71 -3.61 -4.83
C GLY A 238 -12.95 -3.64 -3.93
N LEU A 239 -12.79 -3.83 -2.61
CA LEU A 239 -13.89 -3.72 -1.64
C LEU A 239 -13.56 -2.63 -0.60
N PRO A 240 -14.57 -1.93 -0.05
CA PRO A 240 -14.36 -1.03 1.08
C PRO A 240 -13.68 -1.80 2.23
N PHE A 241 -12.73 -1.14 2.90
CA PHE A 241 -11.86 -1.71 3.96
C PHE A 241 -12.61 -2.48 5.06
N SER A 242 -13.90 -2.19 5.26
CA SER A 242 -14.77 -2.79 6.26
C SER A 242 -15.23 -4.23 5.98
N GLU A 243 -15.11 -4.74 4.75
CA GLU A 243 -15.77 -6.01 4.33
C GLU A 243 -14.81 -7.12 3.90
N ILE A 244 -13.50 -6.93 4.06
CA ILE A 244 -12.53 -7.87 3.48
C ILE A 244 -12.32 -9.06 4.43
N PRO A 245 -12.55 -10.31 3.96
CA PRO A 245 -12.34 -11.49 4.78
C PRO A 245 -10.88 -11.57 5.23
N LYS A 246 -10.66 -11.63 6.54
CA LYS A 246 -9.32 -11.74 7.14
C LYS A 246 -8.76 -13.14 6.95
N GLY A 247 -7.47 -13.23 6.59
CA GLY A 247 -6.68 -14.45 6.67
C GLY A 247 -6.69 -15.30 5.41
N PHE A 248 -5.90 -14.93 4.39
CA PHE A 248 -5.61 -15.79 3.25
C PHE A 248 -4.15 -15.66 2.80
N VAL A 249 -3.68 -16.46 1.84
CA VAL A 249 -2.41 -16.22 1.12
C VAL A 249 -2.74 -15.71 -0.27
N GLY A 250 -2.15 -14.59 -0.69
CA GLY A 250 -2.51 -13.88 -1.92
C GLY A 250 -2.28 -14.68 -3.22
N TYR A 251 -2.97 -14.27 -4.30
CA TYR A 251 -2.84 -14.91 -5.61
C TYR A 251 -1.41 -14.81 -6.14
N ARG A 252 -0.82 -15.94 -6.52
CA ARG A 252 0.55 -16.04 -7.10
C ARG A 252 1.65 -15.34 -6.29
N ILE A 253 1.48 -15.13 -4.99
CA ILE A 253 2.39 -14.33 -4.17
C ILE A 253 3.85 -14.84 -4.20
N PHE A 254 4.06 -16.16 -4.15
CA PHE A 254 5.37 -16.82 -4.20
C PHE A 254 5.49 -17.75 -5.42
N SER A 255 4.63 -17.59 -6.43
CA SER A 255 4.71 -18.42 -7.63
C SER A 255 6.05 -18.20 -8.34
N GLN A 256 6.67 -19.29 -8.82
CA GLN A 256 8.01 -19.32 -9.43
C GLN A 256 9.16 -18.91 -8.49
N CYS A 257 8.98 -19.00 -7.18
CA CYS A 257 10.09 -18.94 -6.21
C CYS A 257 10.77 -20.31 -6.12
N ASN A 258 11.49 -20.71 -7.17
CA ASN A 258 12.02 -22.06 -7.33
C ASN A 258 12.94 -22.55 -6.20
N ASN A 259 13.66 -21.65 -5.54
CA ASN A 259 14.57 -21.95 -4.42
C ASN A 259 13.93 -21.82 -3.02
N LEU A 260 12.63 -21.52 -2.95
CA LEU A 260 11.95 -21.37 -1.67
C LEU A 260 11.89 -22.71 -0.97
N SER A 261 12.56 -22.81 0.17
CA SER A 261 12.74 -24.06 0.92
C SER A 261 11.95 -24.10 2.22
N GLU A 262 11.69 -22.91 2.80
CA GLU A 262 10.99 -22.75 4.06
C GLU A 262 10.08 -21.53 4.00
N VAL A 263 8.82 -21.74 4.43
CA VAL A 263 7.82 -20.69 4.60
C VAL A 263 7.04 -20.99 5.87
N THR A 264 7.03 -20.03 6.80
CA THR A 264 6.15 -20.09 7.97
C THR A 264 4.84 -19.35 7.67
N LEU A 265 3.72 -20.06 7.76
CA LEU A 265 2.40 -19.46 7.63
C LEU A 265 1.77 -19.14 9.00
N PRO A 266 1.16 -17.96 9.16
CA PRO A 266 0.31 -17.56 10.28
C PRO A 266 -0.85 -18.48 10.62
N ASP A 267 -1.10 -18.71 11.91
CA ASP A 267 -2.17 -19.60 12.39
C ASP A 267 -3.59 -19.22 11.97
N PHE A 268 -3.87 -17.93 11.75
CA PHE A 268 -5.23 -17.47 11.41
C PHE A 268 -5.55 -17.50 9.91
N ILE A 269 -4.62 -17.91 9.04
CA ILE A 269 -4.90 -18.04 7.62
C ILE A 269 -5.99 -19.10 7.40
N THR A 270 -7.04 -18.71 6.69
CA THR A 270 -8.22 -19.54 6.39
C THR A 270 -8.26 -20.04 4.95
N SER A 271 -7.51 -19.41 4.03
CA SER A 271 -7.44 -19.80 2.62
C SER A 271 -6.03 -19.64 2.03
N ILE A 272 -5.61 -20.52 1.15
CA ILE A 272 -4.43 -20.33 0.30
C ILE A 272 -4.91 -20.19 -1.14
N ASN A 273 -4.77 -18.99 -1.73
CA ASN A 273 -5.39 -18.68 -3.01
C ASN A 273 -4.65 -19.31 -4.21
N ASP A 274 -5.25 -19.14 -5.39
CA ASP A 274 -4.79 -19.77 -6.62
C ASP A 274 -3.31 -19.51 -6.88
N CYS A 275 -2.60 -20.58 -7.22
CA CYS A 275 -1.18 -20.57 -7.58
C CYS A 275 -0.25 -19.91 -6.54
N ALA A 276 -0.64 -19.78 -5.26
CA ALA A 276 0.14 -19.03 -4.26
C ALA A 276 1.61 -19.43 -4.17
N PHE A 277 1.89 -20.74 -4.26
CA PHE A 277 3.22 -21.36 -4.24
C PHE A 277 3.51 -22.20 -5.50
N ASP A 278 2.78 -21.97 -6.60
CA ASP A 278 2.98 -22.70 -7.85
C ASP A 278 4.44 -22.62 -8.33
N ASN A 279 5.04 -23.75 -8.69
CA ASN A 279 6.44 -23.89 -9.08
C ASN A 279 7.48 -23.54 -8.00
N CYS A 280 7.15 -23.65 -6.70
CA CYS A 280 8.13 -23.63 -5.61
C CYS A 280 8.86 -24.99 -5.50
N SER A 281 9.65 -25.33 -6.51
CA SER A 281 10.23 -26.67 -6.69
C SER A 281 11.14 -27.17 -5.56
N ASN A 282 11.75 -26.28 -4.76
CA ASN A 282 12.61 -26.65 -3.62
C ASN A 282 11.88 -26.64 -2.26
N LEU A 283 10.59 -26.36 -2.22
CA LEU A 283 9.82 -26.37 -0.98
C LEU A 283 9.67 -27.81 -0.50
N LYS A 284 10.32 -28.17 0.61
CA LYS A 284 10.35 -29.55 1.12
C LYS A 284 9.20 -29.86 2.06
N SER A 285 8.89 -28.88 2.91
CA SER A 285 7.82 -28.98 3.89
C SER A 285 7.13 -27.64 4.08
N ILE A 286 5.85 -27.68 4.43
CA ILE A 286 5.11 -26.49 4.86
C ILE A 286 4.31 -26.77 6.11
N CYS A 287 4.30 -25.81 7.04
CA CYS A 287 3.40 -25.82 8.18
C CYS A 287 2.10 -25.11 7.79
N LEU A 288 1.01 -25.87 7.69
CA LEU A 288 -0.30 -25.31 7.42
C LEU A 288 -0.97 -24.81 8.71
N PRO A 289 -1.67 -23.66 8.65
CA PRO A 289 -2.44 -23.10 9.75
C PRO A 289 -3.58 -24.00 10.22
N GLU A 290 -3.87 -24.02 11.51
CA GLU A 290 -5.00 -24.78 12.08
C GLU A 290 -6.37 -24.23 11.66
N CYS A 291 -6.46 -22.93 11.36
CA CYS A 291 -7.69 -22.29 10.88
C CYS A 291 -7.92 -22.44 9.36
N LEU A 292 -7.02 -23.14 8.64
CA LEU A 292 -7.09 -23.28 7.18
C LEU A 292 -8.32 -24.09 6.76
N LYS A 293 -9.14 -23.52 5.88
CA LYS A 293 -10.39 -24.11 5.37
C LYS A 293 -10.30 -24.46 3.88
N VAL A 294 -9.55 -23.70 3.10
CA VAL A 294 -9.52 -23.80 1.63
C VAL A 294 -8.08 -23.76 1.12
N ILE A 295 -7.74 -24.69 0.24
CA ILE A 295 -6.55 -24.63 -0.62
C ILE A 295 -7.05 -24.55 -2.05
N SER A 296 -6.77 -23.44 -2.72
CA SER A 296 -7.35 -23.12 -4.01
C SER A 296 -6.57 -23.71 -5.20
N ASN A 297 -6.97 -23.37 -6.43
CA ASN A 297 -6.49 -24.04 -7.63
C ASN A 297 -4.98 -23.89 -7.78
N ASN A 298 -4.27 -24.98 -8.09
CA ASN A 298 -2.83 -24.97 -8.32
C ASN A 298 -1.98 -24.38 -7.18
N ALA A 299 -2.51 -24.24 -5.95
CA ALA A 299 -1.85 -23.51 -4.86
C ALA A 299 -0.40 -23.96 -4.61
N PHE A 300 -0.12 -25.26 -4.72
CA PHE A 300 1.19 -25.91 -4.59
C PHE A 300 1.53 -26.76 -5.83
N SER A 301 0.98 -26.42 -6.99
CA SER A 301 1.28 -27.15 -8.22
C SER A 301 2.79 -27.08 -8.54
N ASN A 302 3.37 -28.19 -9.00
CA ASN A 302 4.80 -28.33 -9.33
C ASN A 302 5.77 -28.03 -8.17
N CYS A 303 5.31 -28.16 -6.91
CA CYS A 303 6.19 -28.21 -5.75
C CYS A 303 6.85 -29.60 -5.65
N LYS A 304 7.75 -29.91 -6.60
CA LYS A 304 8.31 -31.26 -6.82
C LYS A 304 9.09 -31.87 -5.66
N ASN A 305 9.54 -31.07 -4.69
CA ASN A 305 10.20 -31.56 -3.48
C ASN A 305 9.30 -31.54 -2.24
N LEU A 306 8.03 -31.11 -2.37
CA LEU A 306 7.10 -31.04 -1.25
C LEU A 306 6.66 -32.44 -0.87
N GLN A 307 7.16 -32.89 0.28
CA GLN A 307 6.97 -34.23 0.81
C GLN A 307 6.17 -34.22 2.11
N ILE A 308 6.25 -33.12 2.88
CA ILE A 308 5.73 -33.07 4.24
C ILE A 308 4.81 -31.86 4.40
N ILE A 309 3.60 -32.11 4.90
CA ILE A 309 2.71 -31.08 5.42
C ILE A 309 2.57 -31.29 6.91
N LYS A 310 2.91 -30.26 7.69
CA LYS A 310 2.79 -30.23 9.15
C LYS A 310 1.63 -29.33 9.55
N THR A 311 1.06 -29.54 10.72
CA THR A 311 0.15 -28.57 11.36
C THR A 311 0.77 -28.04 12.65
N THR A 312 0.33 -26.88 13.13
CA THR A 312 0.97 -26.23 14.29
C THR A 312 0.78 -26.96 15.61
N LYS A 313 -0.08 -27.99 15.67
CA LYS A 313 -0.31 -28.82 16.87
C LYS A 313 0.44 -30.14 16.92
N ASN A 314 0.91 -30.69 15.79
CA ASN A 314 1.51 -32.03 15.76
C ASN A 314 2.93 -31.99 15.17
N SER A 315 3.90 -32.24 16.04
CA SER A 315 5.33 -32.30 15.76
C SER A 315 5.86 -33.73 15.52
N SER A 316 5.00 -34.72 15.21
CA SER A 316 5.51 -36.05 14.87
C SER A 316 6.26 -36.02 13.53
N ILE A 317 7.45 -36.59 13.52
CA ILE A 317 8.46 -36.58 12.45
C ILE A 317 8.21 -37.70 11.43
N ASP A 318 7.00 -38.23 11.36
CA ASP A 318 6.71 -39.33 10.43
C ASP A 318 6.41 -38.76 9.04
N ASP A 319 6.80 -39.48 7.98
CA ASP A 319 6.58 -39.17 6.55
C ASP A 319 5.08 -39.06 6.14
N VAL A 320 4.19 -38.90 7.12
CA VAL A 320 2.74 -38.77 6.97
C VAL A 320 2.37 -37.30 6.81
N VAL A 321 1.79 -36.96 5.67
CA VAL A 321 1.18 -35.64 5.42
C VAL A 321 -0.09 -35.52 6.27
N LEU A 322 -0.07 -34.60 7.24
CA LEU A 322 -1.22 -34.32 8.10
C LEU A 322 -1.88 -33.00 7.70
N PHE A 323 -3.08 -33.08 7.13
CA PHE A 323 -3.87 -31.89 6.84
C PHE A 323 -4.58 -31.36 8.09
N PRO A 324 -4.78 -30.04 8.22
CA PRO A 324 -5.56 -29.46 9.32
C PRO A 324 -6.95 -30.10 9.43
N SER A 325 -7.37 -30.44 10.64
CA SER A 325 -8.64 -31.15 10.90
C SER A 325 -9.89 -30.38 10.45
N HIS A 326 -9.78 -29.07 10.23
CA HIS A 326 -10.84 -28.17 9.77
C HIS A 326 -10.79 -27.86 8.27
N LEU A 327 -9.84 -28.44 7.53
CA LEU A 327 -9.74 -28.25 6.08
C LEU A 327 -10.96 -28.85 5.38
N ASN A 328 -11.64 -28.04 4.57
CA ASN A 328 -12.89 -28.42 3.90
C ASN A 328 -12.69 -28.68 2.40
N VAL A 329 -11.83 -27.90 1.75
CA VAL A 329 -11.72 -27.85 0.29
C VAL A 329 -10.26 -27.86 -0.13
N ILE A 330 -9.91 -28.80 -1.01
CA ILE A 330 -8.68 -28.83 -1.78
C ILE A 330 -9.11 -28.77 -3.25
N ASN A 331 -8.82 -27.68 -3.95
CA ASN A 331 -9.33 -27.44 -5.30
C ASN A 331 -8.45 -28.09 -6.39
N THR A 332 -8.83 -27.86 -7.66
CA THR A 332 -8.22 -28.47 -8.84
C THR A 332 -6.72 -28.26 -8.88
N SER A 333 -5.97 -29.34 -9.14
CA SER A 333 -4.51 -29.33 -9.24
C SER A 333 -3.75 -28.73 -8.05
N ALA A 334 -4.38 -28.56 -6.88
CA ALA A 334 -3.81 -27.87 -5.73
C ALA A 334 -2.42 -28.40 -5.33
N PHE A 335 -2.19 -29.70 -5.43
CA PHE A 335 -0.92 -30.38 -5.19
C PHE A 335 -0.47 -31.24 -6.38
N TYR A 336 -0.80 -30.80 -7.59
CA TYR A 336 -0.35 -31.46 -8.82
C TYR A 336 1.18 -31.52 -8.88
N ASN A 337 1.75 -32.66 -9.23
CA ASN A 337 3.20 -32.87 -9.39
C ASN A 337 4.02 -32.50 -8.13
N CYS A 338 3.49 -32.86 -6.95
CA CYS A 338 4.21 -32.88 -5.68
C CYS A 338 4.87 -34.26 -5.44
N ASN A 339 5.48 -34.45 -4.26
CA ASN A 339 6.23 -35.66 -3.95
C ASN A 339 5.77 -36.32 -2.64
N PHE A 340 4.46 -36.40 -2.44
CA PHE A 340 3.92 -37.05 -1.25
C PHE A 340 4.08 -38.56 -1.30
N ARG A 341 4.46 -39.16 -0.17
CA ARG A 341 4.56 -40.62 0.01
C ARG A 341 3.32 -41.20 0.68
N LYS A 342 2.87 -40.59 1.77
CA LYS A 342 1.68 -41.00 2.52
C LYS A 342 0.85 -39.79 2.90
N MET A 343 -0.46 -39.86 2.69
CA MET A 343 -1.37 -38.77 3.00
C MET A 343 -2.52 -39.22 3.90
N GLU A 344 -2.81 -38.43 4.94
CA GLU A 344 -3.94 -38.64 5.83
C GLU A 344 -4.86 -37.41 5.84
N PHE A 345 -6.11 -37.65 5.50
CA PHE A 345 -7.14 -36.64 5.42
C PHE A 345 -8.02 -36.62 6.67
N GLY A 346 -8.25 -35.42 7.19
CA GLY A 346 -9.20 -35.18 8.27
C GLY A 346 -10.65 -35.44 7.83
N ASN A 347 -11.52 -35.66 8.82
CA ASN A 347 -12.92 -36.04 8.61
C ASN A 347 -13.83 -34.91 8.07
N LYS A 348 -13.30 -33.70 7.85
CA LYS A 348 -14.06 -32.53 7.38
C LYS A 348 -13.85 -32.18 5.91
N ILE A 349 -12.97 -32.88 5.20
CA ILE A 349 -12.78 -32.64 3.77
C ILE A 349 -14.07 -33.01 3.02
N LYS A 350 -14.60 -32.04 2.28
CA LYS A 350 -15.83 -32.17 1.48
C LYS A 350 -15.55 -32.19 -0.01
N VAL A 351 -14.48 -31.53 -0.44
CA VAL A 351 -14.14 -31.36 -1.86
C VAL A 351 -12.66 -31.63 -2.04
N ILE A 352 -12.36 -32.56 -2.95
CA ILE A 352 -11.05 -32.74 -3.57
C ILE A 352 -11.28 -32.52 -5.07
N GLY A 353 -10.65 -31.48 -5.62
CA GLY A 353 -10.79 -31.08 -7.00
C GLY A 353 -10.09 -32.03 -7.97
N GLU A 354 -10.41 -31.88 -9.25
CA GLU A 354 -9.79 -32.62 -10.34
C GLU A 354 -8.27 -32.46 -10.32
N ASP A 355 -7.54 -33.55 -10.53
CA ASP A 355 -6.07 -33.56 -10.54
C ASP A 355 -5.38 -33.00 -9.29
N ALA A 356 -6.09 -32.82 -8.17
CA ALA A 356 -5.56 -32.19 -6.96
C ALA A 356 -4.26 -32.84 -6.47
N PHE A 357 -4.09 -34.15 -6.68
CA PHE A 357 -2.90 -34.92 -6.33
C PHE A 357 -2.30 -35.69 -7.53
N SER A 358 -2.66 -35.33 -8.76
CA SER A 358 -2.11 -35.98 -9.96
C SER A 358 -0.59 -35.77 -10.06
N LEU A 359 0.11 -36.71 -10.70
CA LEU A 359 1.58 -36.74 -10.81
C LEU A 359 2.36 -36.79 -9.48
N ASN A 360 1.74 -37.19 -8.37
CA ASN A 360 2.47 -37.58 -7.16
C ASN A 360 3.00 -39.02 -7.33
N THR A 361 4.11 -39.19 -8.05
CA THR A 361 4.60 -40.51 -8.48
C THR A 361 5.07 -41.43 -7.36
N ASN A 362 5.37 -40.88 -6.19
CA ASN A 362 5.87 -41.62 -5.02
C ASN A 362 4.79 -41.92 -3.98
N LEU A 363 3.51 -41.67 -4.31
CA LEU A 363 2.39 -41.88 -3.40
C LEU A 363 2.11 -43.38 -3.20
N GLU A 364 2.35 -43.87 -1.99
CA GLU A 364 2.15 -45.27 -1.58
C GLU A 364 0.84 -45.48 -0.82
N GLU A 365 0.38 -44.49 -0.03
CA GLU A 365 -0.78 -44.66 0.86
C GLU A 365 -1.64 -43.39 0.97
N LEU A 366 -2.97 -43.60 0.95
CA LEU A 366 -4.00 -42.57 1.12
C LEU A 366 -5.00 -43.02 2.20
N VAL A 367 -5.06 -42.29 3.31
CA VAL A 367 -5.94 -42.57 4.45
C VAL A 367 -7.01 -41.50 4.57
N PHE A 368 -8.27 -41.92 4.59
CA PHE A 368 -9.42 -41.05 4.85
C PHE A 368 -9.99 -41.36 6.23
N ASN A 369 -9.86 -40.44 7.18
CA ASN A 369 -10.46 -40.59 8.51
C ASN A 369 -11.95 -40.28 8.44
N ILE A 370 -12.77 -41.24 8.01
CA ILE A 370 -14.22 -41.10 7.99
C ILE A 370 -14.75 -41.46 9.38
N LYS A 371 -15.32 -40.50 10.13
CA LYS A 371 -16.16 -40.85 11.28
C LYS A 371 -17.43 -41.50 10.72
N ARG A 372 -17.66 -42.79 11.02
CA ARG A 372 -18.98 -43.40 10.86
C ARG A 372 -19.93 -42.70 11.84
N GLU A 373 -20.70 -41.73 11.35
CA GLU A 373 -21.84 -41.20 12.09
C GLU A 373 -22.86 -42.35 12.24
N GLY A 374 -23.03 -42.83 13.47
CA GLY A 374 -24.14 -43.65 13.95
C GLY A 374 -24.70 -44.70 12.98
N ALA A 375 -24.12 -45.90 12.97
CA ALA A 375 -24.92 -47.11 12.74
C ALA A 375 -25.80 -47.33 13.97
N ASN A 376 -26.91 -46.58 14.07
CA ASN A 376 -28.02 -46.99 14.93
C ASN A 376 -28.86 -47.99 14.12
N LYS A 377 -28.93 -49.19 14.70
CA LYS A 377 -29.75 -50.35 14.31
C LYS A 377 -31.21 -50.01 14.10
#